data_AF-A0A090WPX3-F1
#
_entry.id   AF-A0A090WPX3-F1
#
_cell.length_a   1.000
_cell.length_b   1.000
_cell.length_c   1.000
_cell.angle_alpha   90.00
_cell.angle_beta   90.00
_cell.angle_gamma   90.00
#
_symmetry.space_group_name_H-M   'P 1'
#
loop_
_entity.id
_entity.type
_entity.pdbx_description
1 polymer ?
#
loop_
_entity_poly.entity_id
_entity_poly.type
_entity_poly.pdbx_seq_one_letter_code
_entity_poly.pdbx_strand_id
1 'polypeptide(L)'
;MNTLQTKAPFTNKDTRILFKIHKNIDLPTVVFFGGIHGNEKAGVTALKQLQSTIDSAVVKGNVYGVLGNLKAWRKTKGILMKI
;
A
#
# COMPACT_ATOMS: atom_id res chain seq x y z
N MET A 1 28.14 13.01 -4.07
CA MET A 1 26.71 13.30 -3.87
C MET A 1 25.94 12.54 -4.94
N ASN A 2 25.49 11.31 -4.64
CA ASN A 2 24.80 10.48 -5.64
C ASN A 2 23.29 10.64 -5.50
N THR A 3 22.71 11.25 -6.52
CA THR A 3 21.28 11.40 -6.76
C THR A 3 20.66 10.02 -7.00
N LEU A 4 20.15 9.40 -5.94
CA LEU A 4 19.26 8.25 -6.09
C LEU A 4 17.96 8.75 -6.70
N GLN A 5 17.85 8.56 -8.01
CA GLN A 5 16.63 8.68 -8.78
C GLN A 5 15.57 7.75 -8.17
N THR A 6 14.74 8.25 -7.26
CA THR A 6 13.50 7.55 -6.91
C THR A 6 12.47 7.85 -7.99
N LYS A 7 12.51 6.99 -9.02
CA LYS A 7 11.53 6.77 -10.09
C LYS A 7 10.13 7.25 -9.70
N ALA A 8 9.49 8.00 -10.61
CA ALA A 8 8.12 8.50 -10.51
C ALA A 8 7.15 7.48 -9.89
N PRO A 9 6.15 7.92 -9.11
CA PRO A 9 5.23 7.03 -8.41
C PRO A 9 4.57 6.12 -9.44
N PHE A 10 4.83 4.83 -9.32
CA PHE A 10 4.28 3.78 -10.18
C PHE A 10 2.77 3.73 -9.97
N THR A 11 2.01 4.55 -10.71
CA THR A 11 0.56 4.50 -10.76
C THR A 11 0.13 3.54 -11.86
N ASN A 12 0.46 2.26 -11.71
CA ASN A 12 -0.23 1.24 -12.48
C ASN A 12 -1.68 1.17 -11.96
N LYS A 13 -2.61 1.61 -12.81
CA LYS A 13 -4.03 1.83 -12.52
C LYS A 13 -4.75 0.59 -11.95
N ASP A 14 -4.14 -0.59 -12.13
CA ASP A 14 -4.72 -1.89 -11.79
C ASP A 14 -3.98 -2.64 -10.66
N THR A 15 -2.86 -2.12 -10.14
CA THR A 15 -2.17 -2.77 -9.03
C THR A 15 -2.74 -2.30 -7.69
N ARG A 16 -3.31 -3.24 -6.92
CA ARG A 16 -3.73 -3.03 -5.53
C ARG A 16 -2.58 -2.71 -4.57
N ILE A 17 -1.34 -2.74 -5.04
CA ILE A 17 -0.15 -2.45 -4.25
C ILE A 17 0.05 -0.92 -4.20
N LEU A 18 -0.03 -0.35 -3.02
CA LEU A 18 0.19 1.07 -2.78
C LEU A 18 1.67 1.41 -2.70
N PHE A 19 2.46 0.59 -2.00
CA PHE A 19 3.91 0.73 -1.89
C PHE A 19 4.56 -0.61 -1.55
N LYS A 20 5.87 -0.71 -1.80
CA LYS A 20 6.70 -1.86 -1.42
C LYS A 20 8.08 -1.40 -0.98
N ILE A 21 8.60 -2.06 0.05
CA ILE A 21 10.00 -2.04 0.48
C ILE A 21 10.44 -3.49 0.48
N HIS A 22 11.37 -3.85 -0.39
CA HIS A 22 11.92 -5.20 -0.44
C HIS A 22 13.40 -5.11 -0.10
N LYS A 23 13.84 -5.90 0.89
CA LYS A 23 15.23 -5.97 1.34
C LYS A 23 15.85 -7.30 0.97
N ASN A 24 15.24 -8.40 1.39
CA ASN A 24 15.71 -9.76 1.11
C ASN A 24 14.58 -10.77 1.33
N ILE A 25 14.50 -11.81 0.50
CA ILE A 25 13.53 -12.91 0.61
C ILE A 25 13.64 -13.70 1.92
N ASP A 26 14.83 -13.78 2.52
CA ASP A 26 15.08 -14.52 3.76
C ASP A 26 14.66 -13.74 5.02
N LEU A 27 14.29 -12.46 4.86
CA LEU A 27 13.92 -11.60 5.96
C LEU A 27 12.39 -11.53 6.15
N PRO A 28 11.92 -11.28 7.40
CA PRO A 28 10.49 -11.20 7.68
C PRO A 28 9.77 -10.20 6.78
N THR A 29 8.54 -10.56 6.40
CA THR A 29 7.68 -9.73 5.57
C THR A 29 6.46 -9.28 6.36
N VAL A 30 6.22 -7.97 6.37
CA VAL A 30 5.00 -7.37 6.91
C VAL A 30 4.13 -6.88 5.77
N VAL A 31 2.86 -7.30 5.75
CA VAL A 31 1.89 -6.87 4.75
C VAL A 31 0.76 -6.12 5.44
N PHE A 32 0.58 -4.87 5.07
CA PHE A 32 -0.50 -4.02 5.55
C PHE A 32 -1.64 -4.02 4.54
N PHE A 33 -2.86 -4.31 5.01
CA PHE A 33 -4.07 -4.26 4.21
C PHE A 33 -4.98 -3.13 4.68
N GLY A 34 -5.59 -2.41 3.74
CA GLY A 34 -6.57 -1.36 4.07
C GLY A 34 -7.58 -1.15 2.96
N GLY A 35 -8.79 -0.69 3.32
CA GLY A 35 -9.87 -0.50 2.34
C GLY A 35 -10.41 -1.81 1.78
N ILE A 36 -10.40 -2.89 2.58
CA ILE A 36 -11.06 -4.16 2.24
C ILE A 36 -12.57 -3.92 2.11
N HIS A 37 -13.17 -3.24 3.10
CA HIS A 37 -14.52 -2.68 2.99
C HIS A 37 -14.48 -1.24 2.47
N GLY A 38 -15.42 -0.90 1.59
CA GLY A 38 -15.42 0.40 0.88
C GLY A 38 -15.73 1.61 1.76
N ASN A 39 -16.32 1.39 2.93
CA ASN A 39 -16.69 2.42 3.90
C ASN A 39 -15.67 2.59 5.04
N GLU A 40 -14.67 1.70 5.16
CA GLU A 40 -13.66 1.71 6.23
C GLU A 40 -12.43 2.55 5.82
N LYS A 41 -12.56 3.87 5.91
CA LYS A 41 -11.54 4.82 5.41
C LYS A 41 -10.29 4.90 6.28
N ALA A 42 -10.39 4.60 7.58
CA ALA A 42 -9.29 4.78 8.52
C ALA A 42 -8.03 4.00 8.12
N GLY A 43 -8.17 2.71 7.77
CA GLY A 43 -7.05 1.88 7.32
C GLY A 43 -6.41 2.38 6.02
N VAL A 44 -7.20 2.94 5.09
CA VAL A 44 -6.68 3.54 3.85
C VAL A 44 -5.88 4.80 4.14
N THR A 45 -6.40 5.69 5.00
CA THR A 45 -5.71 6.92 5.39
C THR A 45 -4.41 6.61 6.11
N ALA A 46 -4.42 5.66 7.06
CA ALA A 46 -3.23 5.23 7.78
C ALA A 46 -2.17 4.65 6.83
N LEU A 47 -2.57 3.83 5.86
CA LEU A 47 -1.66 3.28 4.85
C LEU A 47 -1.01 4.36 3.96
N LYS A 48 -1.78 5.36 3.55
CA LYS A 48 -1.25 6.50 2.78
C LYS A 48 -0.31 7.35 3.62
N GLN A 49 -0.63 7.57 4.89
CA GLN A 49 0.26 8.26 5.82
C GLN A 49 1.57 7.48 6.00
N LEU A 50 1.47 6.16 6.26
CA LEU A 50 2.64 5.28 6.36
C LEU A 50 3.51 5.33 5.11
N GLN A 51 2.92 5.31 3.91
CA GLN A 51 3.68 5.45 2.66
C GLN A 51 4.52 6.72 2.63
N SER A 52 4.00 7.83 3.17
CA SER A 52 4.72 9.12 3.18
C SER A 52 5.72 9.26 4.32
N THR A 53 5.59 8.49 5.40
CA THR A 53 6.40 8.65 6.62
C THR A 53 7.39 7.51 6.87
N ILE A 54 7.21 6.36 6.22
CA ILE A 54 8.08 5.20 6.43
C ILE A 54 9.49 5.49 5.88
N ASP A 55 10.49 5.41 6.74
CA ASP A 55 11.88 5.50 6.33
C ASP A 55 12.41 4.11 5.91
N SER A 56 12.63 3.95 4.62
CA SER A 56 13.16 2.71 4.06
C SER A 56 14.60 2.38 4.49
N ALA A 57 15.36 3.33 5.04
CA ALA A 57 16.72 3.12 5.51
C ALA A 57 16.76 2.34 6.84
N VAL A 58 15.78 2.54 7.72
CA VAL A 58 15.70 1.87 9.03
C VAL A 58 14.97 0.52 8.98
N VAL A 59 14.13 0.31 7.97
CA VAL A 59 13.43 -0.96 7.76
C VAL A 59 14.42 -2.05 7.33
N LYS A 60 14.49 -3.16 8.08
CA LYS A 60 15.38 -4.29 7.77
C LYS A 60 14.70 -5.41 6.99
N GLY A 61 13.39 -5.61 7.17
CA GLY A 61 12.61 -6.64 6.49
C GLY A 61 11.93 -6.14 5.22
N ASN A 62 10.97 -6.93 4.72
CA ASN A 62 10.13 -6.53 3.60
C ASN A 62 8.81 -5.93 4.11
N VAL A 63 8.31 -4.92 3.42
CA VAL A 63 7.05 -4.25 3.75
C VAL A 63 6.24 -4.05 2.48
N TYR A 64 4.96 -4.38 2.53
CA TYR A 64 4.02 -4.15 1.44
C TYR A 64 2.77 -3.45 1.96
N GLY A 65 2.35 -2.39 1.29
CA GLY A 65 1.05 -1.76 1.50
C GLY A 65 0.09 -2.16 0.39
N VAL A 66 -1.06 -2.75 0.75
CA VAL A 66 -2.06 -3.25 -0.20
C VAL A 66 -3.41 -2.60 0.08
N LEU A 67 -4.01 -2.01 -0.95
CA LEU A 67 -5.35 -1.48 -0.94
C LEU A 67 -6.36 -2.51 -1.44
N GLY A 68 -7.45 -2.65 -0.71
CA GLY A 68 -8.57 -3.54 -1.01
C GLY A 68 -9.45 -3.04 -2.16
N ASN A 69 -10.77 -3.18 -2.03
CA ASN A 69 -11.71 -2.95 -3.11
C ASN A 69 -11.97 -1.47 -3.39
N LEU A 70 -11.10 -0.86 -4.20
CA LEU A 70 -11.25 0.51 -4.72
C LEU A 70 -12.58 0.75 -5.48
N LYS A 71 -13.26 -0.30 -5.97
CA LYS A 71 -14.57 -0.16 -6.62
C LYS A 71 -15.71 0.04 -5.60
N ALA A 72 -15.59 -0.54 -4.40
CA ALA A 72 -16.54 -0.31 -3.29
C ALA A 72 -16.35 1.10 -2.69
N TRP A 73 -15.10 1.59 -2.67
CA TRP A 73 -14.73 2.94 -2.25
C TRP A 73 -15.46 4.06 -3.01
N ARG A 74 -15.68 3.91 -4.33
CA ARG A 74 -16.39 4.92 -5.15
C ARG A 74 -17.91 4.95 -4.94
N LYS A 75 -18.50 3.91 -4.32
CA LYS A 75 -19.97 3.80 -4.15
C LYS A 75 -20.41 3.93 -2.68
N THR A 76 -19.49 4.16 -1.74
CA THR A 76 -19.81 4.22 -0.29
C THR A 76 -20.56 2.98 0.23
N LYS A 77 -20.42 1.82 -0.45
CA LYS A 77 -21.04 0.56 -0.04
C LYS A 77 -19.99 -0.29 0.69
N GLY A 78 -20.38 -0.90 1.82
CA GLY A 78 -19.49 -1.75 2.62
C GLY A 78 -19.02 -3.02 1.88
N ILE A 79 -19.79 -3.50 0.91
CA ILE A 79 -19.49 -4.70 0.11
C ILE A 79 -19.67 -4.39 -1.38
N LEU A 80 -18.73 -4.87 -2.20
CA LEU A 80 -18.93 -5.06 -3.63
C LEU A 80 -18.33 -6.41 -4.03
N MET A 81 -19.14 -7.45 -3.93
CA MET A 81 -18.85 -8.76 -4.51
C MET A 81 -19.42 -8.76 -5.94
N LYS A 82 -18.53 -8.79 -6.93
CA LYS A 82 -18.90 -9.19 -8.30
C LYS A 82 -18.15 -10.48 -8.55
N ILE A 83 -18.89 -11.59 -8.47
CA ILE A 83 -18.57 -12.82 -9.21
C ILE A 83 -18.60 -12.51 -10.70
#